data_AF-A0AAD5MM41-F1
#
_entry.id   AF-A0AAD5MM41-F1
#
_cell.length_a   1.000
_cell.length_b   1.000
_cell.length_c   1.000
_cell.angle_alpha   90.00
_cell.angle_beta   90.00
_cell.angle_gamma   90.00
#
_symmetry.space_group_name_H-M   'P 1'
#
loop_
_entity.id
_entity.type
_entity.pdbx_description
1 polymer ?
#
loop_
_entity_poly.entity_id
_entity_poly.type
_entity_poly.pdbx_seq_one_letter_code
_entity_poly.pdbx_strand_id
1 'polypeptide(L)'
;MSIRAKIVFTMDAFRWVKRDSYLPMGSQNLKAVAKAKLGYDPIEVDPEEMCRMARERPQSLANYSVSDAVATYYLYMRYVHPFVFALCTIIPLGADDVLRKGSGTLCEALLMVEAYHRNIVFPNKFLDVDETKYAIDGHRIESETYVGGHVEALEAGIFRADIPCRFRLAPAALANLQKSVPDTLAGSFSESSTFHWIM
;
A
#
# COMPACT_ATOMS: atom_id res chain seq x y z
N MET A 1 0.45 35.39 -2.79
CA MET A 1 1.59 34.48 -2.98
C MET A 1 2.55 34.66 -1.80
N SER A 2 2.28 34.00 -0.67
CA SER A 2 3.11 34.11 0.55
C SER A 2 4.15 33.01 0.53
N ILE A 3 5.36 33.34 0.05
CA ILE A 3 6.52 32.43 0.12
C ILE A 3 7.08 32.57 1.54
N ARG A 4 6.46 31.90 2.51
CA ARG A 4 7.18 31.47 3.70
C ARG A 4 7.74 30.09 3.39
N ALA A 5 9.00 30.05 2.97
CA ALA A 5 9.74 28.79 2.93
C ALA A 5 9.70 28.19 4.34
N LYS A 6 8.94 27.12 4.53
CA LYS A 6 9.04 26.31 5.75
C LYS A 6 10.41 25.64 5.68
N ILE A 7 11.35 26.14 6.48
CA ILE A 7 12.72 25.59 6.60
C ILE A 7 12.68 24.14 7.13
N VAL A 8 11.57 23.74 7.77
CA VAL A 8 11.36 22.41 8.34
C VAL A 8 10.15 21.74 7.69
N PHE A 9 10.34 20.52 7.20
CA PHE A 9 9.26 19.66 6.72
C PHE A 9 8.63 18.90 7.89
N THR A 10 7.30 18.93 8.00
CA THR A 10 6.56 18.15 9.00
C THR A 10 6.22 16.78 8.42
N MET A 11 7.08 15.78 8.70
CA MET A 11 6.89 14.41 8.23
C MET A 11 6.03 13.61 9.21
N ASP A 12 4.74 13.48 8.90
CA ASP A 12 3.79 12.68 9.68
C ASP A 12 3.86 11.21 9.26
N ALA A 13 4.57 10.38 10.04
CA ALA A 13 4.73 8.96 9.77
C ALA A 13 3.39 8.21 9.72
N PHE A 14 2.33 8.71 10.36
CA PHE A 14 1.02 8.07 10.32
C PHE A 14 0.37 8.13 8.92
N ARG A 15 0.67 9.16 8.13
CA ARG A 15 0.21 9.25 6.73
C ARG A 15 0.82 8.13 5.88
N TRP A 16 2.11 7.87 6.07
CA TRP A 16 2.79 6.74 5.45
C TRP A 16 2.21 5.42 5.94
N VAL A 17 1.93 5.27 7.25
CA VAL A 17 1.30 4.06 7.79
C VAL A 17 -0.02 3.75 7.09
N LYS A 18 -0.90 4.75 6.93
CA LYS A 18 -2.20 4.55 6.29
C LYS A 18 -2.12 4.19 4.80
N ARG A 19 -1.21 4.83 4.06
CA ARG A 19 -1.16 4.73 2.60
C ARG A 19 -0.26 3.59 2.11
N ASP A 20 0.93 3.46 2.70
CA ASP A 20 2.04 2.71 2.11
C ASP A 20 2.55 1.56 2.99
N SER A 21 2.08 1.40 4.24
CA SER A 21 2.60 0.33 5.11
C SER A 21 2.09 -1.07 4.79
N TYR A 22 0.98 -1.17 4.05
CA TYR A 22 0.22 -2.40 3.80
C TYR A 22 -0.28 -3.10 5.08
N LEU A 23 -0.35 -2.39 6.21
CA LEU A 23 -0.91 -2.93 7.44
C LEU A 23 -2.43 -2.87 7.44
N PRO A 24 -3.11 -3.90 8.00
CA PRO A 24 -4.56 -3.88 8.14
C PRO A 24 -4.98 -2.72 9.06
N MET A 25 -6.18 -2.18 8.83
CA MET A 25 -6.67 -0.98 9.54
C MET A 25 -6.64 -1.13 11.07
N GLY A 26 -6.87 -2.34 11.60
CA GLY A 26 -6.80 -2.64 13.04
C GLY A 26 -5.39 -2.65 13.64
N SER A 27 -4.33 -2.58 12.82
CA SER A 27 -2.92 -2.66 13.25
C SER A 27 -2.12 -1.41 12.88
N GLN A 28 -2.79 -0.26 12.74
CA GLN A 28 -2.16 1.01 12.38
C GLN A 28 -1.81 1.90 13.59
N ASN A 29 -1.99 1.40 14.82
CA ASN A 29 -1.50 2.09 16.01
C ASN A 29 0.03 1.98 16.13
N LEU A 30 0.67 2.91 16.85
CA LEU A 30 2.14 2.97 16.93
C LEU A 30 2.75 1.66 17.45
N LYS A 31 2.09 1.01 18.40
CA LYS A 31 2.54 -0.28 18.97
C LYS A 31 2.59 -1.40 17.93
N ALA A 32 1.48 -1.64 17.24
CA ALA A 32 1.38 -2.67 16.22
C ALA A 32 2.30 -2.38 15.04
N VAL A 33 2.45 -1.11 14.67
CA VAL A 33 3.41 -0.67 13.64
C VAL A 33 4.84 -0.94 14.09
N ALA A 34 5.22 -0.60 15.32
CA ALA A 34 6.56 -0.88 15.85
C ALA A 34 6.84 -2.38 15.91
N LYS A 35 5.86 -3.19 16.34
CA LYS A 35 5.98 -4.65 16.34
C LYS A 35 6.15 -5.22 14.94
N ALA A 36 5.34 -4.78 13.98
CA ALA A 36 5.35 -5.30 12.61
C ALA A 36 6.53 -4.81 11.76
N LYS A 37 6.99 -3.56 11.96
CA LYS A 37 8.03 -2.93 11.14
C LYS A 37 9.38 -2.83 11.84
N LEU A 38 9.42 -2.59 13.15
CA LEU A 38 10.68 -2.44 13.90
C LEU A 38 11.12 -3.72 14.61
N GLY A 39 10.23 -4.70 14.77
CA GLY A 39 10.55 -6.02 15.30
C GLY A 39 10.77 -6.09 16.81
N TYR A 40 10.24 -5.14 17.57
CA TYR A 40 10.24 -5.17 19.04
C TYR A 40 8.87 -4.82 19.61
N ASP A 41 8.61 -5.21 20.86
CA ASP A 41 7.35 -4.90 21.56
C ASP A 41 7.56 -3.65 22.43
N PRO A 42 6.99 -2.49 22.08
CA PRO A 42 7.14 -1.27 22.86
C PRO A 42 6.35 -1.35 24.17
N ILE A 43 6.75 -0.52 25.13
CA ILE A 43 6.03 -0.36 26.39
C ILE A 43 4.62 0.14 26.09
N GLU A 44 3.61 -0.45 26.71
CA GLU A 44 2.21 -0.04 26.60
C GLU A 44 1.72 0.47 27.95
N VAL A 45 1.01 1.60 27.91
CA VAL A 45 0.34 2.20 29.05
C VAL A 45 -1.08 2.52 28.61
N ASP A 46 -2.06 2.14 29.42
CA ASP A 46 -3.45 2.52 29.18
C ASP A 46 -3.58 4.04 29.35
N PRO A 47 -4.13 4.77 28.35
CA PRO A 47 -4.35 6.22 28.44
C PRO A 47 -5.03 6.66 29.74
N GLU A 48 -5.95 5.86 30.28
CA GLU A 48 -6.70 6.19 31.51
C GLU A 48 -5.80 6.15 32.77
N GLU A 49 -4.69 5.41 32.73
CA GLU A 49 -3.74 5.32 33.83
C GLU A 49 -2.66 6.40 33.81
N MET A 50 -2.45 7.07 32.67
CA MET A 50 -1.35 8.02 32.48
C MET A 50 -1.35 9.14 33.52
N CYS A 51 -2.52 9.72 33.82
CA CYS A 51 -2.67 10.81 34.80
C CYS A 51 -2.29 10.36 36.22
N ARG A 52 -2.73 9.15 36.62
CA ARG A 52 -2.39 8.57 37.92
C ARG A 52 -0.90 8.25 37.99
N MET A 53 -0.35 7.64 36.93
CA MET A 53 1.07 7.32 36.81
C MET A 53 1.97 8.55 36.86
N ALA A 54 1.52 9.70 36.36
CA ALA A 54 2.29 10.94 36.44
C ALA A 54 2.61 11.35 37.89
N ARG A 55 1.67 11.09 38.82
CA ARG A 55 1.85 11.38 40.25
C ARG A 55 2.56 10.25 41.00
N GLU A 56 2.15 9.01 40.75
CA GLU A 56 2.57 7.85 41.55
C GLU A 56 3.84 7.18 41.03
N ARG A 57 4.04 7.16 39.70
CA ARG A 57 5.10 6.40 39.01
C ARG A 57 5.68 7.19 37.81
N PRO A 58 6.20 8.41 38.01
CA PRO A 58 6.64 9.29 36.92
C PRO A 58 7.76 8.67 36.07
N GLN A 59 8.66 7.88 36.66
CA GLN A 59 9.73 7.20 35.92
C GLN A 59 9.19 6.21 34.89
N SER A 60 8.14 5.45 35.24
CA SER A 60 7.52 4.49 34.32
C SER A 60 6.84 5.21 33.16
N LEU A 61 6.14 6.33 33.43
CA LEU A 61 5.52 7.15 32.41
C LEU A 61 6.55 7.82 31.49
N ALA A 62 7.68 8.27 32.05
CA ALA A 62 8.79 8.81 31.27
C ALA A 62 9.41 7.76 30.34
N ASN A 63 9.61 6.53 30.81
CA ASN A 63 10.10 5.42 29.99
C ASN A 63 9.15 5.11 28.82
N TYR A 64 7.83 5.12 29.06
CA TYR A 64 6.81 4.99 28.01
C TYR A 64 6.92 6.12 26.98
N SER A 65 7.01 7.38 27.43
CA SER A 65 7.16 8.53 26.54
C SER A 65 8.42 8.46 25.66
N VAL A 66 9.55 8.03 26.23
CA VAL A 66 10.80 7.84 25.47
C VAL A 66 10.66 6.67 24.48
N SER A 67 9.99 5.58 24.87
CA SER A 67 9.71 4.44 24.00
C SER A 67 8.96 4.86 22.73
N ASP A 68 7.91 5.70 22.85
CA ASP A 68 7.16 6.21 21.70
C ASP A 68 7.98 7.13 20.80
N ALA A 69 8.83 7.98 21.39
CA ALA A 69 9.72 8.85 20.64
C ALA A 69 10.77 8.04 19.84
N VAL A 70 11.33 7.01 20.47
CA VAL A 70 12.29 6.08 19.85
C VAL A 70 11.62 5.29 18.72
N ALA A 71 10.41 4.76 18.96
CA ALA A 71 9.62 4.07 17.94
C ALA A 71 9.39 4.97 16.73
N THR A 72 8.93 6.19 16.97
CA THR A 72 8.61 7.18 15.91
C THR A 72 9.86 7.57 15.12
N TYR A 73 10.98 7.84 15.79
CA TYR A 73 12.23 8.21 15.15
C TYR A 73 12.76 7.08 14.25
N TYR A 74 12.81 5.84 14.74
CA TYR A 74 13.31 4.72 13.95
C TYR A 74 12.35 4.29 12.84
N LEU A 75 11.03 4.38 13.06
CA LEU A 75 10.03 4.18 12.02
C LEU A 75 10.25 5.20 10.88
N TYR A 76 10.45 6.46 11.23
CA TYR A 76 10.75 7.50 10.25
C TYR A 76 12.05 7.22 9.52
N MET A 77 13.17 7.04 10.23
CA MET A 77 14.49 6.92 9.61
C MET A 77 14.63 5.67 8.73
N ARG A 78 14.02 4.53 9.13
CA ARG A 78 14.16 3.28 8.38
C ARG A 78 13.19 3.14 7.23
N TYR A 79 11.96 3.63 7.37
CA TYR A 79 10.90 3.41 6.39
C TYR A 79 10.49 4.68 5.67
N VAL A 80 10.05 5.70 6.41
CA VAL A 80 9.43 6.90 5.81
C VAL A 80 10.45 7.76 5.07
N HIS A 81 11.61 8.01 5.68
CA HIS A 81 12.64 8.90 5.15
C HIS A 81 13.18 8.43 3.79
N PRO A 82 13.79 7.23 3.65
CA PRO A 82 14.31 6.79 2.36
C PRO A 82 13.20 6.68 1.32
N PHE A 83 12.00 6.24 1.70
CA PHE A 83 10.88 6.09 0.78
C PHE A 83 10.39 7.42 0.20
N VAL A 84 10.07 8.40 1.06
CA VAL A 84 9.54 9.70 0.62
C VAL A 84 10.57 10.45 -0.21
N PHE A 85 11.83 10.48 0.23
CA PHE A 85 12.87 11.20 -0.50
C PHE A 85 13.27 10.51 -1.81
N ALA A 86 13.26 9.17 -1.88
CA ALA A 86 13.41 8.45 -3.15
C ALA A 86 12.27 8.79 -4.11
N LEU A 87 11.02 8.82 -3.64
CA LEU A 87 9.87 9.22 -4.47
C LEU A 87 9.98 10.67 -4.98
N CYS A 88 10.52 11.59 -4.17
CA CYS A 88 10.76 12.97 -4.58
C CYS A 88 11.80 13.11 -5.70
N THR A 89 12.60 12.08 -5.99
CA THR A 89 13.57 12.12 -7.11
C THR A 89 12.89 12.00 -8.47
N ILE A 90 11.73 11.36 -8.53
CA ILE A 90 10.99 11.09 -9.77
C ILE A 90 9.67 11.86 -9.84
N ILE A 91 9.00 12.08 -8.72
CA ILE A 91 7.73 12.81 -8.67
C ILE A 91 8.03 14.31 -8.51
N PRO A 92 7.48 15.18 -9.37
CA PRO A 92 7.74 16.62 -9.34
C PRO A 92 6.93 17.32 -8.22
N LEU A 93 7.00 16.82 -6.99
CA LEU A 93 6.28 17.34 -5.82
C LEU A 93 7.23 17.40 -4.61
N GLY A 94 6.97 18.33 -3.69
CA GLY A 94 7.72 18.40 -2.43
C GLY A 94 7.42 17.22 -1.50
N ALA A 95 8.33 16.93 -0.56
CA ALA A 95 8.21 15.79 0.35
C ALA A 95 6.90 15.76 1.17
N ASP A 96 6.39 16.92 1.60
CA ASP A 96 5.12 17.00 2.33
C ASP A 96 3.92 16.60 1.44
N ASP A 97 3.94 17.01 0.17
CA ASP A 97 2.93 16.62 -0.83
C ASP A 97 3.02 15.13 -1.17
N VAL A 98 4.24 14.61 -1.39
CA VAL A 98 4.48 13.19 -1.67
C VAL A 98 4.02 12.31 -0.52
N LEU A 99 4.10 12.77 0.73
CA LEU A 99 3.64 12.02 1.89
C LEU A 99 2.10 12.10 2.09
N ARG A 100 1.46 13.21 1.72
CA ARG A 100 0.05 13.48 2.06
C ARG A 100 -0.94 13.22 0.93
N LYS A 101 -0.55 13.40 -0.33
CA LYS A 101 -1.44 13.22 -1.48
C LYS A 101 -1.72 11.74 -1.72
N GLY A 102 -2.87 11.43 -2.32
CA GLY A 102 -3.21 10.07 -2.70
C GLY A 102 -2.26 9.54 -3.79
N SER A 103 -2.06 8.23 -3.85
CA SER A 103 -1.24 7.58 -4.89
C SER A 103 -1.71 7.92 -6.31
N GLY A 104 -3.03 8.06 -6.53
CA GLY A 104 -3.57 8.51 -7.81
C GLY A 104 -3.07 9.89 -8.26
N THR A 105 -2.92 10.85 -7.33
CA THR A 105 -2.35 12.16 -7.64
C THR A 105 -0.85 12.09 -7.90
N LEU A 106 -0.13 11.16 -7.26
CA LEU A 106 1.28 10.92 -7.54
C LEU A 106 1.46 10.35 -8.96
N CYS A 107 0.62 9.39 -9.35
CA CYS A 107 0.60 8.83 -10.70
C CYS A 107 0.26 9.90 -11.75
N GLU A 108 -0.71 10.76 -11.46
CA GLU A 108 -1.04 11.89 -12.35
C GLU A 108 0.16 12.82 -12.57
N ALA A 109 0.89 13.17 -11.50
CA ALA A 109 2.08 14.02 -11.61
C ALA A 109 3.16 13.37 -12.50
N LEU A 110 3.36 12.05 -12.39
CA LEU A 110 4.27 11.30 -13.25
C LEU A 110 3.81 11.30 -14.72
N LEU A 111 2.52 11.07 -14.98
CA LEU A 111 1.95 11.11 -16.32
C LEU A 111 2.06 12.49 -16.97
N MET A 112 1.91 13.56 -16.19
CA MET A 112 2.09 14.93 -16.67
C MET A 112 3.53 15.21 -17.09
N VAL A 113 4.53 14.66 -16.39
CA VAL A 113 5.95 14.78 -16.77
C VAL A 113 6.22 14.06 -18.09
N GLU A 114 5.76 12.81 -18.23
CA GLU A 114 5.92 12.05 -19.48
C GLU A 114 5.20 12.71 -20.66
N ALA A 115 3.98 13.21 -20.46
CA ALA A 115 3.22 13.93 -21.49
C ALA A 115 3.94 15.21 -21.93
N TYR A 116 4.49 15.97 -20.97
CA TYR A 116 5.27 17.16 -21.26
C TYR A 116 6.51 16.84 -22.10
N HIS A 117 7.28 15.81 -21.73
CA HIS A 117 8.47 15.39 -22.50
C HIS A 117 8.15 14.91 -23.93
N ARG A 118 6.93 14.40 -24.15
CA ARG A 118 6.45 13.95 -25.48
C ARG A 118 5.64 15.02 -26.23
N ASN A 119 5.56 16.24 -25.70
CA ASN A 119 4.76 17.34 -26.26
C ASN A 119 3.28 16.96 -26.47
N ILE A 120 2.70 16.21 -25.54
CA ILE A 120 1.29 15.82 -25.52
C ILE A 120 0.55 16.79 -24.60
N VAL A 121 -0.51 17.43 -25.12
CA VAL A 121 -1.38 18.30 -24.32
C VAL A 121 -2.13 17.44 -23.30
N PHE A 122 -1.97 17.75 -22.01
CA PHE A 122 -2.72 17.09 -20.96
C PHE A 122 -4.17 17.57 -20.95
N PRO A 123 -5.15 16.66 -20.85
CA PRO A 123 -6.57 17.02 -20.81
C PRO A 123 -6.90 17.76 -19.51
N ASN A 124 -8.01 18.52 -19.53
CA ASN A 124 -8.57 19.08 -18.31
C ASN A 124 -9.04 17.97 -17.36
N LYS A 125 -9.15 18.31 -16.08
CA LYS A 125 -9.73 17.42 -15.07
C LYS A 125 -11.12 16.98 -15.51
N PHE A 126 -11.39 15.68 -15.35
CA PHE A 126 -12.73 15.16 -15.55
C PHE A 126 -13.68 15.87 -14.59
N LEU A 127 -14.71 16.48 -15.14
CA LEU A 127 -15.83 17.03 -14.40
C LEU A 127 -16.95 16.03 -14.57
N ASP A 128 -17.43 15.48 -13.46
CA ASP A 128 -18.64 14.69 -13.47
C ASP A 128 -19.79 15.67 -13.69
N VAL A 129 -20.18 15.85 -14.96
CA VAL A 129 -21.37 16.61 -15.28
C VAL A 129 -22.52 15.72 -14.84
N ASP A 130 -23.44 16.24 -14.02
CA ASP A 130 -24.69 15.59 -13.60
C ASP A 130 -25.63 15.33 -14.80
N GLU A 131 -25.11 14.71 -15.86
CA GLU A 131 -25.90 14.17 -16.93
C GLU A 131 -26.65 12.98 -16.34
N THR A 132 -27.97 13.12 -16.31
CA THR A 132 -28.84 12.02 -15.92
C THR A 132 -28.68 10.91 -16.96
N LYS A 133 -27.82 9.94 -16.66
CA LYS A 133 -27.60 8.77 -17.50
C LYS A 133 -28.78 7.82 -17.36
N TYR A 134 -29.28 7.33 -18.48
CA TYR A 134 -30.33 6.32 -18.53
C TYR A 134 -29.74 5.02 -19.09
N ALA A 135 -30.10 3.90 -18.50
CA ALA A 135 -29.82 2.58 -19.03
C ALA A 135 -30.65 2.32 -20.30
N ILE A 136 -30.27 1.29 -21.05
CA ILE A 136 -30.91 0.92 -22.32
C ILE A 136 -32.42 0.60 -22.13
N ASP A 137 -32.81 0.17 -20.92
CA ASP A 137 -34.18 -0.12 -20.50
C ASP A 137 -34.96 1.11 -20.00
N GLY A 138 -34.35 2.31 -20.03
CA GLY A 138 -34.96 3.57 -19.61
C GLY A 138 -34.89 3.85 -18.11
N HIS A 139 -34.23 3.01 -17.31
CA HIS A 139 -34.01 3.29 -15.89
C HIS A 139 -32.87 4.28 -15.67
N ARG A 140 -33.02 5.19 -14.70
CA ARG A 140 -31.95 6.13 -14.35
C ARG A 140 -30.80 5.39 -13.67
N ILE A 141 -29.58 5.63 -14.14
CA ILE A 141 -28.36 5.07 -13.55
C ILE A 141 -27.96 5.93 -12.37
N GLU A 142 -27.89 5.32 -11.18
CA GLU A 142 -27.39 5.98 -9.97
C GLU A 142 -25.85 5.96 -9.90
N SER A 143 -25.23 4.83 -10.27
CA SER A 143 -23.78 4.70 -10.35
C SER A 143 -23.38 3.82 -11.52
N GLU A 144 -22.34 4.24 -12.24
CA GLU A 144 -21.77 3.50 -13.36
C GLU A 144 -20.40 2.94 -12.93
N THR A 145 -20.23 1.62 -13.01
CA THR A 145 -18.99 0.95 -12.65
C THR A 145 -18.76 -0.27 -13.55
N TYR A 146 -17.56 -0.83 -13.49
CA TYR A 146 -17.18 -2.04 -14.22
C TYR A 146 -17.13 -3.25 -13.28
N VAL A 147 -17.16 -4.46 -13.86
CA VAL A 147 -16.98 -5.71 -13.10
C VAL A 147 -15.56 -5.75 -12.54
N GLY A 148 -15.44 -5.76 -11.21
CA GLY A 148 -14.17 -5.77 -10.51
C GLY A 148 -13.45 -7.13 -10.54
N GLY A 149 -12.53 -7.33 -9.60
CA GLY A 149 -11.81 -8.60 -9.47
C GLY A 149 -12.72 -9.78 -9.14
N HIS A 150 -12.46 -10.93 -9.77
CA HIS A 150 -13.15 -12.19 -9.48
C HIS A 150 -12.63 -12.79 -8.18
N VAL A 151 -13.52 -13.11 -7.23
CA VAL A 151 -13.16 -13.69 -5.93
C VAL A 151 -14.01 -14.93 -5.67
N GLU A 152 -13.36 -16.08 -5.48
CA GLU A 152 -14.02 -17.34 -5.17
C GLU A 152 -13.36 -18.03 -3.97
N ALA A 153 -14.18 -18.58 -3.09
CA ALA A 153 -13.77 -19.47 -2.01
C ALA A 153 -14.33 -20.87 -2.31
N LEU A 154 -13.57 -21.67 -3.07
CA LEU A 154 -14.01 -22.98 -3.55
C LEU A 154 -14.15 -24.00 -2.42
N GLU A 155 -13.18 -24.01 -1.51
CA GLU A 155 -13.12 -24.93 -0.37
C GLU A 155 -12.62 -24.19 0.87
N ALA A 156 -13.16 -24.56 2.02
CA ALA A 156 -12.71 -24.09 3.33
C ALA A 156 -12.35 -25.30 4.20
N GLY A 157 -11.27 -25.18 4.99
CA GLY A 157 -10.81 -26.27 5.84
C GLY A 157 -9.35 -26.13 6.24
N ILE A 158 -8.84 -27.16 6.91
CA ILE A 158 -7.43 -27.24 7.30
C ILE A 158 -6.70 -28.08 6.25
N PHE A 159 -5.90 -27.42 5.43
CA PHE A 159 -5.01 -28.07 4.47
C PHE A 159 -3.58 -27.97 4.99
N ARG A 160 -2.92 -29.11 5.18
CA ARG A 160 -1.54 -29.18 5.66
C ARG A 160 -0.75 -30.21 4.88
N ALA A 161 0.54 -29.97 4.73
CA ALA A 161 1.44 -30.88 4.01
C ALA A 161 1.54 -32.28 4.66
N ASP A 162 1.31 -32.38 5.97
CA ASP A 162 1.34 -33.63 6.74
C ASP A 162 -0.02 -34.33 6.85
N ILE A 163 -1.09 -33.74 6.31
CA ILE A 163 -2.42 -34.35 6.29
C ILE A 163 -2.72 -34.79 4.86
N PRO A 164 -2.98 -36.08 4.59
CA PRO A 164 -3.27 -36.54 3.24
C PRO A 164 -4.57 -35.90 2.72
N CYS A 165 -4.51 -35.31 1.53
CA CYS A 165 -5.67 -34.78 0.81
C CYS A 165 -6.09 -35.73 -0.32
N ARG A 166 -7.40 -35.87 -0.53
CA ARG A 166 -7.94 -36.69 -1.62
C ARG A 166 -8.10 -35.84 -2.87
N PHE A 167 -7.41 -36.21 -3.93
CA PHE A 167 -7.54 -35.56 -5.24
C PHE A 167 -8.42 -36.38 -6.18
N ARG A 168 -9.33 -35.72 -6.89
CA ARG A 168 -10.04 -36.29 -8.04
C ARG A 168 -9.49 -35.66 -9.31
N LEU A 169 -8.53 -36.34 -9.92
CA LEU A 169 -7.87 -35.85 -11.13
C LEU A 169 -8.73 -36.12 -12.38
N ALA A 170 -8.73 -35.20 -13.33
CA ALA A 170 -9.35 -35.38 -14.64
C ALA A 170 -8.31 -35.94 -15.64
N PRO A 171 -8.42 -37.20 -16.10
CA PRO A 171 -7.41 -37.82 -16.97
C PRO A 171 -7.19 -37.07 -18.29
N ALA A 172 -8.25 -36.50 -18.85
CA ALA A 172 -8.17 -35.70 -20.08
C ALA A 172 -7.29 -34.45 -19.91
N ALA A 173 -7.38 -33.77 -18.75
CA ALA A 173 -6.54 -32.61 -18.46
C ALA A 173 -5.06 -33.01 -18.32
N LEU A 174 -4.77 -34.16 -17.69
CA LEU A 174 -3.40 -34.68 -17.57
C LEU A 174 -2.79 -35.02 -18.92
N ALA A 175 -3.56 -35.65 -19.82
CA ALA A 175 -3.10 -35.96 -21.17
C ALA A 175 -2.79 -34.69 -21.97
N ASN A 176 -3.62 -33.66 -21.83
CA ASN A 176 -3.37 -32.35 -22.45
C ASN A 176 -2.09 -31.70 -21.90
N LEU A 177 -1.91 -31.70 -20.59
CA LEU A 177 -0.70 -31.16 -19.93
C LEU A 177 0.56 -31.88 -20.38
N GLN A 178 0.53 -33.22 -20.50
CA GLN A 178 1.67 -34.01 -20.99
C GLN A 178 2.06 -33.61 -22.43
N LYS A 179 1.07 -33.37 -23.28
CA LYS A 179 1.29 -32.94 -24.66
C LYS A 179 1.90 -31.53 -24.75
N SER A 180 1.52 -30.63 -23.83
CA SER A 180 2.00 -29.24 -23.82
C SER A 180 3.35 -29.05 -23.12
N VAL A 181 3.95 -30.09 -22.52
CA VAL A 181 5.24 -29.99 -21.81
C VAL A 181 6.37 -29.43 -22.69
N PRO A 182 6.61 -29.91 -23.93
CA PRO A 182 7.73 -29.44 -24.74
C PRO A 182 7.66 -27.94 -25.03
N ASP A 183 6.46 -27.46 -25.39
CA ASP A 183 6.22 -26.04 -25.70
C ASP A 183 6.34 -25.17 -24.44
N THR A 184 5.83 -25.66 -23.30
CA THR A 184 5.92 -24.95 -22.01
C THR A 184 7.36 -24.82 -21.55
N LEU A 185 8.15 -25.89 -21.68
CA LEU A 185 9.57 -25.86 -21.34
C LEU A 185 10.34 -24.91 -22.27
N ALA A 186 10.11 -24.99 -23.59
CA ALA A 186 10.72 -24.07 -24.54
C ALA A 186 10.40 -22.60 -24.22
N GLY A 187 9.13 -22.28 -23.93
CA GLY A 187 8.69 -20.95 -23.50
C GLY A 187 9.34 -20.51 -22.18
N SER A 188 9.47 -21.41 -21.21
CA SER A 188 10.13 -21.11 -19.94
C SER A 188 11.61 -20.74 -20.11
N PHE A 189 12.33 -21.40 -21.03
CA PHE A 189 13.73 -21.08 -21.28
C PHE A 189 13.90 -19.79 -22.11
N SER A 190 12.96 -19.44 -22.98
CA SER A 190 13.02 -18.19 -23.74
C SER A 190 12.59 -16.97 -22.93
N GLU A 191 11.53 -17.08 -22.13
CA GLU A 191 10.93 -15.93 -21.44
C GLU A 191 11.54 -15.71 -20.04
N SER A 192 11.75 -16.77 -19.25
CA SER A 192 12.24 -16.64 -17.86
C SER A 192 13.69 -16.14 -17.78
N SER A 193 14.49 -16.41 -18.81
CA SER A 193 15.88 -15.95 -18.93
C SER A 193 16.01 -14.45 -19.23
N THR A 194 14.92 -13.82 -19.69
CA THR A 194 14.91 -12.44 -20.20
C THR A 194 14.43 -11.43 -19.12
N PHE A 195 13.95 -11.90 -17.98
CA PHE A 195 13.48 -11.08 -16.84
C PHE A 195 14.61 -10.50 -15.97
N HIS A 196 15.74 -10.08 -16.57
CA HIS A 196 16.84 -9.45 -15.82
C HIS A 196 16.76 -7.92 -15.71
N TRP A 197 15.67 -7.29 -16.19
CA TRP A 197 15.56 -5.83 -16.30
C TRP A 197 14.38 -5.18 -15.58
N ILE A 198 13.77 -5.84 -14.59
CA ILE A 198 12.82 -5.18 -13.68
C ILE A 198 13.11 -5.59 -12.23
N MET A 199 14.21 -5.07 -11.68
CA MET A 199 14.37 -4.75 -10.25
C MET A 199 15.33 -3.56 -10.13
#